data_AF-A0A8J9ZAT5-F1
#
_entry.id   AF-A0A8J9ZAT5-F1
#
_cell.length_a   1.000
_cell.length_b   1.000
_cell.length_c   1.000
_cell.angle_alpha   90.00
_cell.angle_beta   90.00
_cell.angle_gamma   90.00
#
_symmetry.space_group_name_H-M   'P 1'
#
loop_
_entity.id
_entity.type
_entity.pdbx_description
1 polymer ?
#
loop_
_entity_poly.entity_id
_entity_poly.type
_entity_poly.pdbx_seq_one_letter_code
_entity_poly.pdbx_strand_id
1 'polypeptide(L)'
;MFYTAAVTEMSDVGTEMQCVNYVTDSTNVSILTVGANSVVHYGIPEQPTVEHEAPTPVLCIVHKPVGPIMSARRRSRDPDPEADCRLLVGVKHDVTSNEFMTLTFSENLSNGIVGTDINDPSHQYLIDVTSISTVSSEDHSERPSRCQYCPLLPDQSQITLTRNICGFWLRFFGPATIFDVSLGLRVAKLRNDETFPKTPEDTTTDSETIELVDEVTISIETCSARRRRKNNPEKEVRDRDGEDLKTTRWKDVWIHESKERTDSSCALVPRMMGRTKRTGSLKTKVYGTILSRLETLGEEGNWAEFDYFSAQLVKTYERKDVDLYLVVVLEQAFAEYYKRNLGAAVTIAKGALKTLKKRPADNTTMLAGRTYYLLSAIYQVARKYGVAEKCMEHAQQALSDFEIGEDTGNACYNKGSLYTDIIANDSCPSDRMFDEVRESLELAICHWCKDPSGCVAHQRRAHTKLASALLVCDSQQGRARSVNPRNVEAARKSIETVRKELWQGMPKRGRCRFLLTESDLYYREKGYTLSQEKAQEARHLAEECGFKLEKDMAEQRLLNLAGCQRSIPTRTTSQLLNAVALADSTLGSSMASPQDTSSEQHS
;
A
#
# COMPACT_ATOMS: atom_id res chain seq x y z
N MET A 1 -22.30 56.47 52.86
CA MET A 1 -22.29 55.57 54.04
C MET A 1 -21.68 54.27 53.56
N PHE A 2 -20.35 54.12 53.68
CA PHE A 2 -19.63 53.40 54.76
C PHE A 2 -19.71 51.87 54.51
N TYR A 3 -18.67 51.05 54.32
CA TYR A 3 -17.19 51.05 54.52
C TYR A 3 -16.61 50.06 53.45
N THR A 4 -15.54 50.36 52.66
CA THR A 4 -14.12 49.87 52.71
C THR A 4 -13.92 48.34 52.89
N ALA A 5 -12.89 47.63 52.42
CA ALA A 5 -11.71 47.83 51.57
C ALA A 5 -11.06 46.44 51.38
N ALA A 6 -10.51 46.18 50.19
CA ALA A 6 -9.19 45.60 49.87
C ALA A 6 -8.54 44.53 50.78
N VAL A 7 -8.00 43.47 50.17
CA VAL A 7 -6.55 43.12 50.12
C VAL A 7 -6.34 41.95 49.13
N THR A 8 -5.21 42.07 48.44
CA THR A 8 -4.54 41.26 47.40
C THR A 8 -4.12 39.87 47.87
N GLU A 9 -4.13 38.86 46.99
CA GLU A 9 -3.02 37.89 46.88
C GLU A 9 -3.01 37.15 45.53
N MET A 10 -1.81 37.05 44.96
CA MET A 10 -1.47 36.27 43.78
C MET A 10 -1.22 34.82 44.19
N SER A 11 -1.64 33.83 43.39
CA SER A 11 -0.76 32.75 42.88
C SER A 11 -1.55 31.60 42.21
N ASP A 12 -0.86 31.03 41.24
CA ASP A 12 -0.98 29.71 40.63
C ASP A 12 -2.18 29.31 39.75
N VAL A 13 -1.86 29.36 38.46
CA VAL A 13 -2.42 28.64 37.34
C VAL A 13 -2.03 27.16 37.45
N GLY A 14 -2.98 26.31 37.86
CA GLY A 14 -2.91 24.86 37.72
C GLY A 14 -4.08 24.37 36.89
N THR A 15 -3.88 24.21 35.58
CA THR A 15 -4.89 23.64 34.69
C THR A 15 -4.83 22.12 34.82
N GLU A 16 -5.67 21.53 35.67
CA GLU A 16 -5.89 20.10 35.72
C GLU A 16 -6.63 19.65 34.45
N MET A 17 -5.91 18.99 33.53
CA MET A 17 -6.52 18.17 32.50
C MET A 17 -7.06 16.89 33.15
N GLN A 18 -8.38 16.82 33.31
CA GLN A 18 -9.10 15.58 33.56
C GLN A 18 -8.98 14.67 32.33
N CYS A 19 -8.18 13.62 32.44
CA CYS A 19 -8.19 12.51 31.49
C CYS A 19 -9.25 11.50 31.95
N VAL A 20 -10.41 11.52 31.31
CA VAL A 20 -11.47 10.53 31.53
C VAL A 20 -11.07 9.26 30.79
N ASN A 21 -10.40 8.34 31.48
CA ASN A 21 -10.17 6.98 31.01
C ASN A 21 -11.36 6.11 31.40
N TYR A 22 -12.15 5.69 30.40
CA TYR A 22 -12.96 4.48 30.52
C TYR A 22 -12.03 3.27 30.39
N VAL A 23 -11.70 2.65 31.52
CA VAL A 23 -11.11 1.31 31.57
C VAL A 23 -12.19 0.39 32.11
N THR A 24 -12.72 -0.47 31.24
CA THR A 24 -13.53 -1.61 31.66
C THR A 24 -12.60 -2.80 31.94
N ASP A 25 -12.58 -3.19 33.21
CA ASP A 25 -12.28 -4.50 33.80
C ASP A 25 -11.26 -5.41 33.09
N SER A 26 -10.05 -5.46 33.65
CA SER A 26 -9.19 -6.63 33.60
C SER A 26 -8.57 -6.84 34.98
N THR A 27 -8.96 -7.94 35.63
CA THR A 27 -8.33 -8.48 36.83
C THR A 27 -6.98 -9.07 36.45
N ASN A 28 -5.91 -8.30 36.62
CA ASN A 28 -4.55 -8.73 37.00
C ASN A 28 -3.58 -7.54 36.87
N VAL A 29 -3.63 -6.62 37.84
CA VAL A 29 -2.54 -5.65 38.07
C VAL A 29 -2.30 -5.54 39.56
N SER A 30 -1.21 -6.13 40.05
CA SER A 30 -0.68 -5.84 41.38
C SER A 30 0.19 -4.59 41.32
N ILE A 31 -0.31 -3.48 41.85
CA ILE A 31 0.45 -2.23 42.01
C ILE A 31 1.32 -2.37 43.27
N LEU A 32 2.64 -2.43 43.10
CA LEU A 32 3.59 -2.35 44.21
C LEU A 32 3.82 -0.89 44.58
N THR A 33 3.39 -0.50 45.78
CA THR A 33 3.65 0.83 46.34
C THR A 33 4.97 0.78 47.10
N VAL A 34 5.99 1.48 46.62
CA VAL A 34 7.28 1.59 47.32
C VAL A 34 7.35 2.98 47.96
N GLY A 35 7.40 3.01 49.30
CA GLY A 35 7.53 4.24 50.08
C GLY A 35 8.96 4.80 50.05
N ALA A 36 9.08 6.10 50.33
CA ALA A 36 10.27 6.92 50.07
C ALA A 36 11.54 6.62 50.93
N ASN A 37 11.68 5.46 51.59
CA ASN A 37 12.86 5.13 52.40
C ASN A 37 13.30 3.66 52.35
N SER A 38 13.03 2.94 51.26
CA SER A 38 13.45 1.53 51.14
C SER A 38 14.86 1.40 50.56
N VAL A 39 15.83 1.05 51.39
CA VAL A 39 17.18 0.62 50.96
C VAL A 39 17.12 -0.84 50.52
N VAL A 40 17.40 -1.11 49.24
CA VAL A 40 17.46 -2.47 48.69
C VAL A 40 18.91 -2.96 48.67
N HIS A 41 19.20 -4.01 49.43
CA HIS A 41 20.48 -4.73 49.35
C HIS A 41 20.47 -5.69 48.16
N TYR A 42 21.47 -5.58 47.28
CA TYR A 42 21.74 -6.56 46.24
C TYR A 42 22.45 -7.78 46.85
N GLY A 43 21.67 -8.76 47.30
CA GLY A 43 22.13 -10.14 47.38
C GLY A 43 21.85 -10.81 46.05
N ILE A 44 22.86 -11.37 45.38
CA ILE A 44 22.67 -12.24 44.22
C ILE A 44 22.01 -13.53 44.72
N PRO A 45 20.74 -13.82 44.37
CA PRO A 45 20.16 -15.12 44.62
C PRO A 45 20.56 -16.03 43.46
N GLU A 46 21.05 -17.23 43.74
CA GLU A 46 21.04 -18.31 42.77
C GLU A 46 19.59 -18.50 42.30
N GLN A 47 19.33 -18.22 41.03
CA GLN A 47 18.00 -18.34 40.45
C GLN A 47 17.59 -19.82 40.42
N PRO A 48 16.37 -20.16 40.88
CA PRO A 48 15.79 -21.45 40.55
C PRO A 48 15.64 -21.52 39.03
N THR A 49 16.06 -22.64 38.43
CA THR A 49 15.77 -22.97 37.04
C THR A 49 14.26 -23.05 36.87
N VAL A 50 13.64 -21.92 36.51
CA VAL A 50 12.26 -21.88 36.04
C VAL A 50 12.28 -22.54 34.68
N GLU A 51 11.73 -23.75 34.59
CA GLU A 51 11.42 -24.37 33.30
C GLU A 51 10.46 -23.40 32.59
N HIS A 52 10.98 -22.68 31.61
CA HIS A 52 10.17 -21.79 30.79
C HIS A 52 9.26 -22.68 29.94
N GLU A 53 8.01 -22.80 30.36
CA GLU A 53 6.94 -23.45 29.60
C GLU A 53 6.90 -22.83 28.20
N ALA A 54 6.97 -23.67 27.17
CA ALA A 54 7.04 -23.21 25.79
C ALA A 54 5.79 -22.36 25.46
N PRO A 55 5.95 -21.23 24.76
CA PRO A 55 4.82 -20.35 24.44
C PRO A 55 3.78 -21.10 23.61
N THR A 56 2.51 -20.96 23.99
CA THR A 56 1.39 -21.63 23.31
C THR A 56 0.93 -20.81 22.12
N PRO A 57 0.97 -21.35 20.88
CA PRO A 57 0.64 -20.60 19.68
C PRO A 57 -0.85 -20.28 19.59
N VAL A 58 -1.16 -19.12 19.01
CA VAL A 58 -2.52 -18.55 19.01
C VAL A 58 -2.95 -18.18 17.60
N LEU A 59 -4.19 -18.49 17.25
CA LEU A 59 -4.82 -18.19 15.98
C LEU A 59 -5.43 -16.79 16.01
N CYS A 60 -5.11 -15.98 15.01
CA CYS A 60 -5.53 -14.59 14.94
C CYS A 60 -6.28 -14.28 13.63
N ILE A 61 -7.40 -13.59 13.74
CA ILE A 61 -8.13 -13.07 12.57
C ILE A 61 -7.44 -11.80 12.07
N VAL A 62 -6.94 -11.85 10.85
CA VAL A 62 -6.27 -10.73 10.18
C VAL A 62 -7.29 -9.87 9.44
N HIS A 63 -8.19 -10.53 8.72
CA HIS A 63 -9.23 -9.87 7.93
C HIS A 63 -10.52 -10.67 7.98
N LYS A 64 -11.62 -9.98 8.25
CA LYS A 64 -12.98 -10.52 8.15
C LYS A 64 -13.88 -9.51 7.42
N PRO A 65 -14.96 -9.97 6.79
CA PRO A 65 -15.97 -9.09 6.19
C PRO A 65 -16.53 -8.11 7.23
N VAL A 66 -16.70 -6.85 6.81
CA VAL A 66 -17.18 -5.76 7.68
C VAL A 66 -18.69 -5.50 7.53
N GLY A 67 -19.32 -6.07 6.50
CA GLY A 67 -20.77 -5.92 6.27
C GLY A 67 -21.42 -7.18 5.68
N PRO A 68 -22.76 -7.15 5.50
CA PRO A 68 -23.52 -8.30 5.04
C PRO A 68 -23.08 -8.78 3.66
N ILE A 69 -22.90 -10.08 3.51
CA ILE A 69 -22.40 -10.70 2.29
C ILE A 69 -23.56 -11.18 1.43
N MET A 70 -23.52 -10.87 0.14
CA MET A 70 -24.54 -11.31 -0.79
C MET A 70 -24.54 -12.84 -0.91
N SER A 71 -25.66 -13.49 -0.62
CA SER A 71 -25.77 -14.95 -0.77
C SER A 71 -25.64 -15.35 -2.25
N ALA A 72 -24.76 -16.31 -2.54
CA ALA A 72 -24.52 -16.83 -3.87
C ALA A 72 -25.74 -17.62 -4.39
N ARG A 73 -25.93 -17.59 -5.72
CA ARG A 73 -27.02 -18.30 -6.41
C ARG A 73 -26.61 -19.64 -6.99
N ARG A 74 -25.32 -19.82 -7.27
CA ARG A 74 -24.78 -21.00 -7.94
C ARG A 74 -23.71 -21.63 -7.09
N ARG A 75 -23.76 -22.95 -6.98
CA ARG A 75 -22.65 -23.73 -6.44
C ARG A 75 -21.60 -23.84 -7.54
N SER A 76 -20.51 -23.11 -7.41
CA SER A 76 -19.27 -23.43 -8.10
C SER A 76 -18.31 -24.07 -7.11
N ARG A 77 -17.40 -24.91 -7.60
CA ARG A 77 -16.27 -25.38 -6.79
C ARG A 77 -15.17 -24.33 -6.69
N ASP A 78 -15.04 -23.51 -7.74
CA ASP A 78 -14.03 -22.47 -7.78
C ASP A 78 -14.50 -21.24 -7.01
N PRO A 79 -13.60 -20.61 -6.22
CA PRO A 79 -13.87 -19.36 -5.56
C PRO A 79 -14.11 -18.25 -6.58
N ASP A 80 -15.09 -17.39 -6.33
CA ASP A 80 -15.44 -16.22 -7.12
C ASP A 80 -15.07 -14.97 -6.32
N PRO A 81 -13.99 -14.25 -6.69
CA PRO A 81 -13.51 -13.10 -5.93
C PRO A 81 -14.53 -11.97 -5.76
N GLU A 82 -15.57 -11.90 -6.61
CA GLU A 82 -16.61 -10.87 -6.53
C GLU A 82 -17.80 -11.28 -5.66
N ALA A 83 -18.03 -12.58 -5.50
CA ALA A 83 -19.21 -13.12 -4.82
C ALA A 83 -18.88 -13.82 -3.49
N ASP A 84 -17.63 -14.25 -3.30
CA ASP A 84 -17.20 -14.99 -2.12
C ASP A 84 -16.49 -14.10 -1.12
N CYS A 85 -16.65 -14.46 0.14
CA CYS A 85 -16.01 -13.79 1.25
C CYS A 85 -14.59 -14.28 1.44
N ARG A 86 -13.65 -13.38 1.68
CA ARG A 86 -12.29 -13.73 2.14
C ARG A 86 -12.22 -13.62 3.66
N LEU A 87 -11.77 -14.68 4.29
CA LEU A 87 -11.40 -14.70 5.71
C LEU A 87 -9.90 -14.96 5.81
N LEU A 88 -9.13 -14.02 6.35
CA LEU A 88 -7.67 -14.16 6.47
C LEU A 88 -7.27 -14.34 7.93
N VAL A 89 -6.34 -15.25 8.16
CA VAL A 89 -5.87 -15.68 9.47
C VAL A 89 -4.35 -15.81 9.49
N GLY A 90 -3.76 -15.61 10.66
CA GLY A 90 -2.34 -15.81 10.93
C GLY A 90 -2.14 -16.48 12.28
N VAL A 91 -0.97 -17.06 12.51
CA VAL A 91 -0.60 -17.71 13.77
C VAL A 91 0.49 -16.89 14.44
N LYS A 92 0.38 -16.71 15.76
CA LYS A 92 1.39 -16.06 16.59
C LYS A 92 2.01 -17.06 17.56
N HIS A 93 3.23 -16.81 18.02
CA HIS A 93 3.89 -17.64 19.02
C HIS A 93 3.14 -17.66 20.36
N ASP A 94 2.53 -16.53 20.74
CA ASP A 94 1.65 -16.40 21.91
C ASP A 94 0.73 -15.17 21.77
N VAL A 95 -0.13 -14.95 22.77
CA VAL A 95 -1.07 -13.82 22.83
C VAL A 95 -0.37 -12.46 22.87
N THR A 96 0.83 -12.38 23.46
CA THR A 96 1.59 -11.13 23.65
C THR A 96 2.45 -10.76 22.44
N SER A 97 2.68 -11.71 21.55
CA SER A 97 3.49 -11.54 20.35
C SER A 97 2.87 -10.52 19.40
N ASN A 98 3.69 -9.57 18.95
CA ASN A 98 3.26 -8.57 17.97
C ASN A 98 3.45 -9.02 16.51
N GLU A 99 4.17 -10.12 16.30
CA GLU A 99 4.51 -10.65 14.99
C GLU A 99 3.87 -12.02 14.73
N PHE A 100 3.57 -12.31 13.47
CA PHE A 100 3.08 -13.63 13.05
C PHE A 100 4.25 -14.58 12.81
N MET A 101 4.06 -15.84 13.19
CA MET A 101 5.00 -16.94 12.92
C MET A 101 5.26 -17.04 11.41
N THR A 102 6.49 -17.39 11.05
CA THR A 102 6.85 -17.56 9.64
C THR A 102 6.56 -19.00 9.23
N LEU A 103 5.37 -19.21 8.66
CA LEU A 103 4.89 -20.53 8.25
C LEU A 103 4.96 -20.70 6.73
N THR A 104 5.32 -21.90 6.29
CA THR A 104 5.07 -22.34 4.90
C THR A 104 3.76 -23.10 4.84
N PHE A 105 2.87 -22.71 3.94
CA PHE A 105 1.52 -23.27 3.89
C PHE A 105 1.33 -24.26 2.74
N SER A 106 0.61 -25.34 2.99
CA SER A 106 0.19 -26.34 2.00
C SER A 106 -1.26 -26.77 2.23
N GLU A 107 -1.92 -27.30 1.20
CA GLU A 107 -3.32 -27.77 1.31
C GLU A 107 -3.34 -29.15 1.97
N ASN A 108 -4.27 -29.35 2.90
CA ASN A 108 -4.59 -30.67 3.42
C ASN A 108 -5.73 -31.31 2.59
N LEU A 109 -5.72 -32.64 2.48
CA LEU A 109 -6.77 -33.43 1.83
C LEU A 109 -8.17 -33.21 2.45
N SER A 110 -8.24 -32.70 3.68
CA SER A 110 -9.47 -32.40 4.42
C SER A 110 -10.02 -30.97 4.26
N ASN A 111 -9.55 -30.20 3.25
CA ASN A 111 -9.86 -28.77 3.08
C ASN A 111 -9.38 -27.88 4.24
N GLY A 112 -8.39 -28.33 5.00
CA GLY A 112 -7.61 -27.53 5.96
C GLY A 112 -6.31 -27.02 5.34
N ILE A 113 -5.59 -26.20 6.10
CA ILE A 113 -4.30 -25.61 5.73
C ILE A 113 -3.24 -26.11 6.71
N VAL A 114 -2.18 -26.72 6.19
CA VAL A 114 -1.01 -27.10 6.99
C VAL A 114 0.02 -25.98 6.90
N GLY A 115 0.38 -25.40 8.04
CA GLY A 115 1.48 -24.46 8.20
C GLY A 115 2.68 -25.14 8.86
N THR A 116 3.84 -25.13 8.22
CA THR A 116 5.09 -25.64 8.79
C THR A 116 5.97 -24.47 9.19
N ASP A 117 6.42 -24.43 10.45
CA ASP A 117 7.33 -23.38 10.92
C ASP A 117 8.67 -23.46 10.18
N ILE A 118 9.10 -22.34 9.60
CA ILE A 118 10.38 -22.26 8.89
C ILE A 118 11.56 -22.36 9.87
N ASN A 119 11.40 -21.83 11.08
CA ASN A 119 12.46 -21.84 12.08
C ASN A 119 12.57 -23.20 12.77
N ASP A 120 11.46 -23.96 12.84
CA ASP A 120 11.43 -25.31 13.36
C ASP A 120 10.46 -26.22 12.57
N PRO A 121 10.94 -26.86 11.48
CA PRO A 121 10.10 -27.70 10.63
C PRO A 121 9.47 -28.91 11.32
N SER A 122 9.90 -29.26 12.55
CA SER A 122 9.27 -30.30 13.35
C SER A 122 7.89 -29.89 13.90
N HIS A 123 7.61 -28.59 13.96
CA HIS A 123 6.32 -28.04 14.35
C HIS A 123 5.42 -27.83 13.14
N GLN A 124 4.36 -28.64 13.06
CA GLN A 124 3.31 -28.52 12.06
C GLN A 124 1.99 -28.10 12.69
N TYR A 125 1.39 -27.09 12.08
CA TYR A 125 0.12 -26.50 12.47
C TYR A 125 -0.95 -26.85 11.44
N LEU A 126 -2.09 -27.36 11.88
CA LEU A 126 -3.27 -27.53 11.05
C LEU A 126 -4.28 -26.45 11.40
N ILE A 127 -4.62 -25.63 10.41
CA ILE A 127 -5.66 -24.60 10.51
C ILE A 127 -6.85 -25.07 9.68
N ASP A 128 -8.01 -25.25 10.30
CA ASP A 128 -9.21 -25.69 9.61
C ASP A 128 -10.47 -25.03 10.13
N VAL A 129 -11.54 -25.11 9.33
CA VAL A 129 -12.89 -24.71 9.77
C VAL A 129 -13.48 -25.86 10.57
N THR A 130 -13.58 -25.68 11.89
CA THR A 130 -14.04 -26.73 12.83
C THR A 130 -15.55 -26.88 12.80
N SER A 131 -16.28 -25.77 12.72
CA SER A 131 -17.72 -25.77 12.66
C SER A 131 -18.27 -24.55 11.91
N ILE A 132 -19.45 -24.71 11.30
CA ILE A 132 -20.24 -23.61 10.77
C ILE A 132 -21.67 -23.82 11.27
N SER A 133 -22.18 -22.88 12.05
CA SER A 133 -23.53 -22.93 12.60
C SER A 133 -24.33 -21.68 12.21
N THR A 134 -25.65 -21.80 12.15
CA THR A 134 -26.56 -20.70 11.83
C THR A 134 -27.17 -20.16 13.13
N VAL A 135 -26.98 -18.88 13.41
CA VAL A 135 -27.41 -18.25 14.68
C VAL A 135 -28.85 -17.74 14.59
N SER A 136 -29.22 -17.11 13.47
CA SER A 136 -30.57 -16.59 13.24
C SER A 136 -30.91 -16.53 11.75
N SER A 137 -32.14 -16.91 11.41
CA SER A 137 -32.71 -16.77 10.06
C SER A 137 -34.03 -16.01 10.21
N GLU A 138 -34.09 -14.79 9.69
CA GLU A 138 -35.31 -13.94 9.74
C GLU A 138 -36.44 -14.47 8.84
N ASP A 139 -36.14 -15.41 7.95
CA ASP A 139 -37.08 -15.96 6.97
C ASP A 139 -37.26 -17.47 7.20
N HIS A 140 -38.51 -17.91 7.40
CA HIS A 140 -38.90 -19.33 7.44
C HIS A 140 -38.90 -20.00 6.05
N SER A 141 -37.98 -19.59 5.16
CA SER A 141 -37.91 -20.13 3.81
C SER A 141 -37.53 -21.62 3.83
N GLU A 142 -38.16 -22.43 2.98
CA GLU A 142 -37.93 -23.89 2.91
C GLU A 142 -36.50 -24.31 2.52
N ARG A 143 -35.63 -23.36 2.13
CA ARG A 143 -34.26 -23.67 1.71
C ARG A 143 -33.28 -23.45 2.87
N PRO A 144 -32.60 -24.50 3.35
CA PRO A 144 -31.63 -24.35 4.43
C PRO A 144 -30.46 -23.48 3.98
N SER A 145 -30.07 -22.55 4.85
CA SER A 145 -28.85 -21.76 4.70
C SER A 145 -27.64 -22.70 4.75
N ARG A 146 -26.68 -22.50 3.86
CA ARG A 146 -25.47 -23.33 3.76
C ARG A 146 -24.25 -22.48 3.49
N CYS A 147 -23.10 -22.91 3.99
CA CYS A 147 -21.80 -22.34 3.64
C CYS A 147 -20.94 -23.39 2.95
N GLN A 148 -20.21 -22.99 1.91
CA GLN A 148 -19.11 -23.73 1.33
C GLN A 148 -17.83 -22.96 1.61
N TYR A 149 -16.73 -23.66 1.82
CA TYR A 149 -15.44 -23.03 1.98
C TYR A 149 -14.35 -23.75 1.20
N CYS A 150 -13.31 -23.01 0.82
CA CYS A 150 -12.09 -23.59 0.29
C CYS A 150 -10.87 -22.88 0.90
N PRO A 151 -9.77 -23.62 1.14
CA PRO A 151 -8.50 -23.02 1.53
C PRO A 151 -8.08 -21.89 0.59
N LEU A 152 -7.52 -20.84 1.18
CA LEU A 152 -6.84 -19.76 0.48
C LEU A 152 -5.40 -19.74 0.96
N LEU A 153 -4.53 -20.39 0.19
CA LEU A 153 -3.10 -20.37 0.46
C LEU A 153 -2.47 -19.07 -0.05
N PRO A 154 -1.44 -18.55 0.63
CA PRO A 154 -0.57 -17.55 0.07
C PRO A 154 0.14 -18.17 -1.15
N ASP A 155 -0.34 -17.81 -2.34
CA ASP A 155 0.31 -18.19 -3.59
C ASP A 155 1.72 -17.60 -3.60
N GLN A 156 2.74 -18.45 -3.66
CA GLN A 156 4.15 -18.02 -3.75
C GLN A 156 4.39 -17.06 -4.92
N SER A 157 3.52 -17.10 -5.93
CA SER A 157 3.51 -16.23 -7.10
C SER A 157 2.53 -15.05 -7.03
N GLN A 158 1.44 -15.07 -6.23
CA GLN A 158 0.49 -13.94 -6.12
C GLN A 158 0.59 -13.26 -4.74
N ILE A 159 1.01 -12.00 -4.78
CA ILE A 159 1.34 -11.15 -3.62
C ILE A 159 0.10 -10.46 -3.06
N THR A 160 -1.01 -11.17 -2.84
CA THR A 160 -2.13 -10.56 -2.10
C THR A 160 -2.10 -10.90 -0.62
N LEU A 161 -1.30 -11.89 -0.22
CA LEU A 161 -1.14 -12.32 1.17
C LEU A 161 0.33 -12.21 1.58
N THR A 162 0.59 -11.56 2.71
CA THR A 162 1.92 -11.64 3.35
C THR A 162 2.23 -13.11 3.64
N ARG A 163 3.50 -13.51 3.49
CA ARG A 163 3.94 -14.93 3.57
C ARG A 163 3.47 -15.71 4.81
N ASN A 164 3.11 -15.00 5.88
CA ASN A 164 2.72 -15.55 7.19
C ASN A 164 1.20 -15.57 7.41
N ILE A 165 0.40 -15.30 6.37
CA ILE A 165 -1.06 -15.21 6.45
C ILE A 165 -1.67 -16.15 5.41
N CYS A 166 -2.64 -16.94 5.86
CA CYS A 166 -3.46 -17.80 5.02
C CYS A 166 -4.93 -17.43 5.21
N GLY A 167 -5.86 -18.20 4.64
CA GLY A 167 -7.27 -17.89 4.81
C GLY A 167 -8.21 -18.91 4.21
N PHE A 168 -9.48 -18.53 4.12
CA PHE A 168 -10.53 -19.33 3.49
C PHE A 168 -11.39 -18.41 2.63
N TRP A 169 -11.80 -18.93 1.47
CA TRP A 169 -12.96 -18.39 0.77
C TRP A 169 -14.22 -19.00 1.37
N LEU A 170 -15.19 -18.17 1.72
CA LEU A 170 -16.48 -18.60 2.25
C LEU A 170 -17.58 -18.15 1.28
N ARG A 171 -18.37 -19.12 0.82
CA ARG A 171 -19.52 -18.90 -0.05
C ARG A 171 -20.81 -19.29 0.67
N PHE A 172 -21.67 -18.30 0.88
CA PHE A 172 -22.93 -18.48 1.59
C PHE A 172 -24.10 -18.64 0.62
N PHE A 173 -25.06 -19.49 0.99
CA PHE A 173 -26.28 -19.75 0.24
C PHE A 173 -27.47 -19.65 1.17
N GLY A 174 -28.59 -19.15 0.66
CA GLY A 174 -29.85 -19.12 1.40
C GLY A 174 -30.44 -17.71 1.52
N PRO A 175 -31.44 -17.54 2.40
CA PRO A 175 -31.93 -16.23 2.82
C PRO A 175 -30.86 -15.46 3.60
N ALA A 176 -31.20 -14.23 4.01
CA ALA A 176 -30.37 -13.49 4.93
C ALA A 176 -30.24 -14.27 6.25
N THR A 177 -29.02 -14.54 6.68
CA THR A 177 -28.70 -15.42 7.82
C THR A 177 -27.37 -14.98 8.43
N ILE A 178 -27.26 -15.08 9.75
CA ILE A 178 -25.99 -14.93 10.47
C ILE A 178 -25.37 -16.30 10.68
N PHE A 179 -24.14 -16.48 10.21
CA PHE A 179 -23.35 -17.69 10.38
C PHE A 179 -22.25 -17.46 11.40
N ASP A 180 -22.11 -18.36 12.37
CA ASP A 180 -20.91 -18.47 13.18
C ASP A 180 -19.98 -19.48 12.54
N VAL A 181 -18.76 -19.03 12.22
CA VAL A 181 -17.69 -19.84 11.62
C VAL A 181 -16.59 -19.97 12.65
N SER A 182 -16.35 -21.20 13.11
CA SER A 182 -15.28 -21.55 14.05
C SER A 182 -14.07 -22.08 13.28
N LEU A 183 -12.89 -21.58 13.64
CA LEU A 183 -11.61 -21.94 13.08
C LEU A 183 -10.73 -22.52 14.18
N GLY A 184 -10.20 -23.72 13.97
CA GLY A 184 -9.32 -24.40 14.90
C GLY A 184 -7.86 -24.31 14.46
N LEU A 185 -6.97 -24.18 15.43
CA LEU A 185 -5.53 -24.37 15.29
C LEU A 185 -5.15 -25.64 16.04
N ARG A 186 -4.65 -26.64 15.32
CA ARG A 186 -4.16 -27.88 15.91
C ARG A 186 -2.66 -28.05 15.68
N VAL A 187 -1.97 -28.67 16.62
CA VAL A 187 -0.54 -28.98 16.51
C VAL A 187 -0.37 -30.49 16.39
N ALA A 188 0.36 -30.92 15.36
CA ALA A 188 0.80 -32.30 15.24
C ALA A 188 2.09 -32.44 16.07
N LYS A 189 2.02 -33.13 17.21
CA LYS A 189 3.22 -33.52 17.96
C LYS A 189 3.74 -34.82 17.37
N LEU A 190 4.90 -34.78 16.70
CA LEU A 190 5.66 -36.00 16.46
C LEU A 190 6.05 -36.56 17.83
N ARG A 191 5.60 -37.78 18.15
CA ARG A 191 6.13 -38.51 19.31
C ARG A 191 7.60 -38.81 19.04
N ASN A 192 8.49 -38.01 19.61
CA ASN A 192 9.89 -38.39 19.79
C ASN A 192 9.97 -39.38 20.95
N ASP A 193 9.46 -40.60 20.74
CA ASP A 193 9.67 -41.69 21.70
C ASP A 193 11.05 -42.32 21.41
N GLU A 194 12.12 -41.65 21.84
CA GLU A 194 13.49 -42.22 21.88
C GLU A 194 13.66 -43.24 23.02
N THR A 195 12.66 -44.08 23.24
CA THR A 195 12.77 -45.21 24.17
C THR A 195 12.39 -46.49 23.45
N PHE A 196 13.44 -47.18 22.96
CA PHE A 196 13.45 -48.55 22.39
C PHE A 196 12.28 -49.45 22.85
N PRO A 197 11.72 -50.24 21.91
CA PRO A 197 12.18 -51.63 21.86
C PRO A 197 12.53 -52.12 20.45
N LYS A 198 13.63 -52.88 20.40
CA LYS A 198 13.99 -53.73 19.26
C LYS A 198 13.03 -54.91 19.17
N THR A 199 12.04 -54.85 18.29
CA THR A 199 11.50 -56.06 17.63
C THR A 199 10.85 -55.67 16.30
N PRO A 200 11.24 -56.28 15.17
CA PRO A 200 10.74 -55.94 13.86
C PRO A 200 9.51 -56.79 13.52
N GLU A 201 8.37 -56.51 14.12
CA GLU A 201 7.10 -57.14 13.73
C GLU A 201 5.92 -56.37 14.36
N ASP A 202 5.59 -55.21 13.79
CA ASP A 202 4.20 -54.74 13.68
C ASP A 202 4.13 -53.47 12.83
N THR A 203 3.53 -53.57 11.65
CA THR A 203 3.08 -52.42 10.85
C THR A 203 1.83 -51.84 11.53
N THR A 204 2.02 -50.97 12.51
CA THR A 204 0.95 -50.13 13.03
C THR A 204 1.27 -48.69 12.69
N THR A 205 0.35 -48.08 11.94
CA THR A 205 0.37 -46.67 11.53
C THR A 205 0.71 -45.77 12.70
N ASP A 206 1.82 -45.03 12.58
CA ASP A 206 2.17 -43.91 13.46
C ASP A 206 0.99 -42.93 13.50
N SER A 207 0.15 -43.05 14.53
CA SER A 207 -0.96 -42.13 14.73
C SER A 207 -0.40 -40.85 15.33
N GLU A 208 -0.07 -39.87 14.47
CA GLU A 208 0.18 -38.50 14.89
C GLU A 208 -1.00 -38.02 15.76
N THR A 209 -0.72 -37.72 17.03
CA THR A 209 -1.73 -37.13 17.92
C THR A 209 -1.83 -35.64 17.60
N ILE A 210 -2.94 -35.25 16.98
CA ILE A 210 -3.26 -33.87 16.63
C ILE A 210 -4.06 -33.26 17.79
N GLU A 211 -3.48 -32.29 18.49
CA GLU A 211 -4.09 -31.61 19.63
C GLU A 211 -4.64 -30.23 19.22
N LEU A 212 -5.89 -29.90 19.60
CA LEU A 212 -6.44 -28.55 19.40
C LEU A 212 -5.82 -27.60 20.41
N VAL A 213 -5.12 -26.58 19.93
CA VAL A 213 -4.35 -25.64 20.74
C VAL A 213 -5.08 -24.31 20.90
N ASP A 214 -5.80 -23.88 19.87
CA ASP A 214 -6.62 -22.66 19.92
C ASP A 214 -7.83 -22.76 18.99
N GLU A 215 -8.90 -22.01 19.30
CA GLU A 215 -10.10 -21.93 18.46
C GLU A 215 -10.68 -20.51 18.50
N VAL A 216 -10.95 -19.96 17.32
CA VAL A 216 -11.56 -18.63 17.17
C VAL A 216 -12.86 -18.73 16.39
N THR A 217 -13.92 -18.09 16.91
CA THR A 217 -15.22 -18.04 16.23
C THR A 217 -15.55 -16.62 15.79
N ILE A 218 -16.04 -16.48 14.57
CA ILE A 218 -16.51 -15.21 14.02
C ILE A 218 -17.93 -15.30 13.48
N SER A 219 -18.68 -14.21 13.61
CA SER A 219 -20.02 -14.10 13.03
C SER A 219 -19.98 -13.35 11.69
N ILE A 220 -20.66 -13.91 10.69
CA ILE A 220 -20.77 -13.37 9.33
C ILE A 220 -22.24 -13.23 8.97
N GLU A 221 -22.68 -12.01 8.72
CA GLU A 221 -24.02 -11.69 8.26
C GLU A 221 -24.12 -11.84 6.74
N THR A 222 -25.25 -12.35 6.25
CA THR A 222 -25.53 -12.49 4.82
C THR A 222 -26.83 -11.80 4.45
N CYS A 223 -26.92 -11.30 3.22
CA CYS A 223 -28.13 -10.66 2.70
C CYS A 223 -28.63 -11.34 1.42
N SER A 224 -29.96 -11.35 1.26
CA SER A 224 -30.62 -12.06 0.17
C SER A 224 -30.33 -11.40 -1.19
N ALA A 225 -30.05 -12.24 -2.20
CA ALA A 225 -29.85 -11.78 -3.57
C ALA A 225 -31.15 -11.27 -4.21
N ARG A 226 -31.60 -10.04 -3.90
CA ARG A 226 -32.82 -9.43 -4.47
C ARG A 226 -32.84 -9.56 -6.00
N ARG A 227 -33.97 -10.03 -6.54
CA ARG A 227 -34.22 -10.02 -7.98
C ARG A 227 -34.32 -8.56 -8.43
N ARG A 228 -33.26 -8.00 -9.02
CA ARG A 228 -33.35 -6.75 -9.80
C ARG A 228 -34.35 -6.98 -10.95
N ARG A 229 -35.63 -6.63 -10.73
CA ARG A 229 -36.57 -6.38 -11.82
C ARG A 229 -36.10 -5.11 -12.51
N LYS A 230 -35.73 -5.25 -13.78
CA LYS A 230 -35.23 -4.19 -14.65
C LYS A 230 -36.40 -3.26 -15.01
N ASN A 231 -36.73 -2.31 -14.13
CA ASN A 231 -37.62 -1.21 -14.46
C ASN A 231 -36.77 -0.02 -14.90
N ASN A 232 -37.02 0.45 -16.12
CA ASN A 232 -36.31 1.51 -16.81
C ASN A 232 -37.23 2.74 -16.88
N PRO A 233 -36.96 3.86 -16.20
CA PRO A 233 -37.64 5.11 -16.48
C PRO A 233 -36.81 5.99 -17.42
N GLU A 234 -37.43 6.34 -18.56
CA GLU A 234 -37.50 7.66 -19.21
C GLU A 234 -36.18 8.48 -19.31
N LYS A 235 -35.56 8.72 -20.48
CA LYS A 235 -36.03 9.40 -21.70
C LYS A 235 -36.42 10.87 -21.45
N GLU A 236 -35.42 11.74 -21.26
CA GLU A 236 -35.60 13.19 -21.41
C GLU A 236 -34.53 13.85 -22.29
N VAL A 237 -35.06 14.64 -23.23
CA VAL A 237 -34.58 15.85 -23.91
C VAL A 237 -33.23 15.80 -24.65
N ARG A 238 -33.36 15.79 -25.99
CA ARG A 238 -32.35 16.23 -26.95
C ARG A 238 -32.26 17.75 -26.92
N ASP A 239 -31.06 18.28 -26.74
CA ASP A 239 -30.66 19.55 -27.34
C ASP A 239 -29.48 19.31 -28.30
N ARG A 240 -29.64 19.83 -29.52
CA ARG A 240 -28.63 19.90 -30.57
C ARG A 240 -27.77 21.13 -30.29
N ASP A 241 -26.45 20.96 -30.26
CA ASP A 241 -25.47 21.66 -31.10
C ASP A 241 -24.05 21.26 -30.67
N GLY A 242 -23.24 20.76 -31.61
CA GLY A 242 -21.84 20.39 -31.39
C GLY A 242 -21.42 19.11 -32.12
N GLU A 243 -20.80 19.28 -33.29
CA GLU A 243 -20.45 18.24 -34.26
C GLU A 243 -19.48 17.14 -33.77
N ASP A 244 -19.79 15.93 -34.25
CA ASP A 244 -18.91 14.83 -34.67
C ASP A 244 -17.80 14.32 -33.72
N LEU A 245 -18.20 13.42 -32.82
CA LEU A 245 -17.43 12.21 -32.51
C LEU A 245 -18.32 10.99 -32.71
N LYS A 246 -18.37 10.51 -33.96
CA LYS A 246 -18.98 9.23 -34.31
C LYS A 246 -18.36 8.14 -33.44
N THR A 247 -19.21 7.55 -32.61
CA THR A 247 -19.05 6.31 -31.88
C THR A 247 -18.61 5.19 -32.82
N THR A 248 -17.30 4.98 -32.95
CA THR A 248 -16.79 3.69 -33.43
C THR A 248 -17.07 2.65 -32.37
N ARG A 249 -17.87 1.66 -32.77
CA ARG A 249 -18.25 0.47 -32.04
C ARG A 249 -17.02 -0.43 -31.92
N TRP A 250 -16.29 -0.35 -30.81
CA TRP A 250 -15.06 -1.12 -30.54
C TRP A 250 -15.37 -2.57 -30.12
N LYS A 251 -16.02 -3.34 -30.98
CA LYS A 251 -16.31 -4.78 -30.73
C LYS A 251 -15.33 -5.76 -31.36
N ASP A 252 -14.33 -5.31 -32.11
CA ASP A 252 -13.45 -6.21 -32.87
C ASP A 252 -11.99 -6.14 -32.40
N VAL A 253 -11.73 -6.53 -31.15
CA VAL A 253 -10.41 -7.05 -30.75
C VAL A 253 -10.62 -8.52 -30.43
N TRP A 254 -10.54 -9.32 -31.49
CA TRP A 254 -10.54 -10.78 -31.41
C TRP A 254 -9.23 -11.24 -30.76
N ILE A 255 -9.32 -11.86 -29.59
CA ILE A 255 -8.29 -12.74 -29.06
C ILE A 255 -8.62 -14.13 -29.62
N HIS A 256 -7.66 -14.77 -30.27
CA HIS A 256 -7.83 -16.10 -30.87
C HIS A 256 -8.35 -17.12 -29.84
N GLU A 257 -9.56 -17.60 -30.07
CA GLU A 257 -10.15 -18.75 -29.40
C GLU A 257 -9.61 -20.00 -30.13
N SER A 258 -8.63 -20.67 -29.53
CA SER A 258 -8.10 -21.94 -30.02
C SER A 258 -9.17 -23.02 -29.88
N LYS A 259 -9.74 -23.43 -31.00
CA LYS A 259 -10.74 -24.49 -31.08
C LYS A 259 -10.07 -25.78 -31.52
N GLU A 260 -9.88 -26.73 -30.60
CA GLU A 260 -9.73 -28.15 -30.95
C GLU A 260 -10.64 -29.03 -30.08
N ARG A 261 -11.54 -29.74 -30.77
CA ARG A 261 -12.25 -30.99 -30.39
C ARG A 261 -11.27 -32.14 -30.71
N THR A 262 -11.22 -33.33 -30.12
CA THR A 262 -12.07 -34.12 -29.20
C THR A 262 -11.22 -35.32 -28.72
N ASP A 263 -11.61 -35.91 -27.59
CA ASP A 263 -11.31 -37.27 -27.10
C ASP A 263 -9.88 -37.62 -26.68
N SER A 264 -9.61 -37.53 -25.37
CA SER A 264 -9.20 -38.70 -24.57
C SER A 264 -9.31 -38.39 -23.08
N SER A 265 -9.99 -39.28 -22.36
CA SER A 265 -10.11 -39.31 -20.91
C SER A 265 -8.72 -39.47 -20.27
N CYS A 266 -8.24 -38.43 -19.59
CA CYS A 266 -7.35 -38.55 -18.43
C CYS A 266 -7.45 -37.27 -17.60
N ALA A 267 -7.63 -37.42 -16.29
CA ALA A 267 -7.67 -36.34 -15.32
C ALA A 267 -6.38 -35.50 -15.44
N LEU A 268 -6.49 -34.30 -15.98
CA LEU A 268 -5.42 -33.32 -16.03
C LEU A 268 -5.62 -32.35 -14.87
N VAL A 269 -4.75 -32.48 -13.87
CA VAL A 269 -4.38 -31.43 -12.92
C VAL A 269 -4.30 -30.09 -13.68
N PRO A 270 -4.85 -28.96 -13.16
CA PRO A 270 -4.66 -27.66 -13.77
C PRO A 270 -3.16 -27.42 -13.95
N ARG A 271 -2.70 -27.49 -15.20
CA ARG A 271 -1.33 -27.17 -15.55
C ARG A 271 -1.17 -25.69 -15.19
N MET A 272 -0.29 -25.38 -14.23
CA MET A 272 0.09 -24.00 -13.92
C MET A 272 0.44 -23.32 -15.25
N MET A 273 -0.42 -22.41 -15.71
CA MET A 273 -0.14 -21.63 -16.91
C MET A 273 1.07 -20.77 -16.57
N GLY A 274 2.21 -21.06 -17.21
CA GLY A 274 3.42 -20.27 -17.02
C GLY A 274 3.13 -18.82 -17.41
N ARG A 275 3.47 -17.87 -16.54
CA ARG A 275 3.31 -16.45 -16.85
C ARG A 275 4.11 -16.07 -18.09
N THR A 276 3.53 -15.20 -18.90
CA THR A 276 4.17 -14.66 -20.10
C THR A 276 5.37 -13.83 -19.68
N LYS A 277 6.53 -14.12 -20.27
CA LYS A 277 7.77 -13.37 -20.04
C LYS A 277 8.06 -12.49 -21.24
N ARG A 278 8.88 -11.45 -21.05
CA ARG A 278 9.45 -10.71 -22.18
C ARG A 278 10.14 -11.67 -23.16
N THR A 279 10.20 -11.34 -24.43
CA THR A 279 10.87 -12.17 -25.46
C THR A 279 11.77 -11.30 -26.34
N GLY A 280 12.59 -11.96 -27.18
CA GLY A 280 13.44 -11.28 -28.15
C GLY A 280 14.36 -10.22 -27.52
N SER A 281 14.43 -9.06 -28.16
CA SER A 281 15.32 -7.97 -27.78
C SER A 281 15.01 -7.36 -26.41
N LEU A 282 13.79 -7.51 -25.89
CA LEU A 282 13.39 -6.98 -24.58
C LEU A 282 13.88 -7.82 -23.40
N LYS A 283 14.44 -9.02 -23.65
CA LYS A 283 15.19 -9.80 -22.65
C LYS A 283 16.67 -9.41 -22.55
N THR A 284 17.16 -8.60 -23.49
CA THR A 284 18.59 -8.33 -23.60
C THR A 284 19.05 -7.22 -22.67
N LYS A 285 20.36 -7.18 -22.38
CA LYS A 285 20.99 -6.05 -21.70
C LYS A 285 20.83 -4.73 -22.48
N VAL A 286 20.70 -4.80 -23.81
CA VAL A 286 20.53 -3.61 -24.67
C VAL A 286 19.25 -2.86 -24.30
N TYR A 287 18.14 -3.58 -24.13
CA TYR A 287 16.88 -3.00 -23.65
C TYR A 287 17.07 -2.28 -22.31
N GLY A 288 17.66 -2.97 -21.32
CA GLY A 288 17.89 -2.40 -19.99
C GLY A 288 18.75 -1.13 -20.02
N THR A 289 19.82 -1.11 -20.83
CA THR A 289 20.69 0.06 -20.99
C THR A 289 19.96 1.23 -21.66
N ILE A 290 19.19 0.96 -22.72
CA ILE A 290 18.44 2.01 -23.43
C ILE A 290 17.42 2.64 -22.50
N LEU A 291 16.59 1.81 -21.86
CA LEU A 291 15.50 2.31 -21.01
C LEU A 291 16.06 3.07 -19.81
N SER A 292 17.04 2.50 -19.10
CA SER A 292 17.67 3.16 -17.95
C SER A 292 18.29 4.51 -18.33
N ARG A 293 18.92 4.62 -19.51
CA ARG A 293 19.49 5.89 -19.96
C ARG A 293 18.41 6.93 -20.28
N LEU A 294 17.34 6.54 -20.98
CA LEU A 294 16.23 7.43 -21.30
C LEU A 294 15.51 7.92 -20.03
N GLU A 295 15.21 7.02 -19.11
CA GLU A 295 14.59 7.35 -17.82
C GLU A 295 15.47 8.29 -17.00
N THR A 296 16.78 8.01 -16.92
CA THR A 296 17.73 8.87 -16.20
C THR A 296 17.76 10.28 -16.80
N LEU A 297 17.88 10.40 -18.12
CA LEU A 297 17.90 11.70 -18.79
C LEU A 297 16.60 12.47 -18.55
N GLY A 298 15.45 11.79 -18.57
CA GLY A 298 14.14 12.38 -18.29
C GLY A 298 13.97 12.82 -16.83
N GLU A 299 14.40 12.01 -15.87
CA GLU A 299 14.32 12.30 -14.43
C GLU A 299 15.33 13.38 -13.97
N GLU A 300 16.42 13.55 -14.71
CA GLU A 300 17.40 14.64 -14.52
C GLU A 300 17.02 15.94 -15.27
N GLY A 301 16.01 15.89 -16.15
CA GLY A 301 15.60 17.05 -16.95
C GLY A 301 16.56 17.42 -18.08
N ASN A 302 17.46 16.51 -18.47
CA ASN A 302 18.39 16.71 -19.58
C ASN A 302 17.70 16.43 -20.93
N TRP A 303 16.73 17.28 -21.26
CA TRP A 303 15.84 17.10 -22.42
C TRP A 303 16.57 17.17 -23.76
N ALA A 304 17.59 18.00 -23.89
CA ALA A 304 18.34 18.14 -25.14
C ALA A 304 19.08 16.83 -25.50
N GLU A 305 19.74 16.21 -24.51
CA GLU A 305 20.41 14.94 -24.71
C GLU A 305 19.40 13.80 -24.88
N PHE A 306 18.29 13.82 -24.15
CA PHE A 306 17.18 12.87 -24.33
C PHE A 306 16.66 12.89 -25.77
N ASP A 307 16.34 14.09 -26.29
CA ASP A 307 15.76 14.25 -27.62
C ASP A 307 16.76 13.82 -28.70
N TYR A 308 18.05 14.15 -28.54
CA TYR A 308 19.11 13.68 -29.43
C TYR A 308 19.26 12.16 -29.40
N PHE A 309 19.38 11.56 -28.21
CA PHE A 309 19.61 10.13 -28.04
C PHE A 309 18.41 9.30 -28.55
N SER A 310 17.19 9.67 -28.16
CA SER A 310 15.97 8.98 -28.61
C SER A 310 15.79 9.05 -30.13
N ALA A 311 16.11 10.18 -30.77
CA ALA A 311 16.04 10.31 -32.22
C ALA A 311 17.03 9.38 -32.94
N GLN A 312 18.24 9.17 -32.40
CA GLN A 312 19.19 8.20 -32.94
C GLN A 312 18.70 6.77 -32.80
N LEU A 313 18.11 6.42 -31.65
CA LEU A 313 17.55 5.09 -31.42
C LEU A 313 16.36 4.80 -32.35
N VAL A 314 15.46 5.77 -32.55
CA VAL A 314 14.35 5.65 -33.51
C VAL A 314 14.88 5.33 -34.91
N LYS A 315 15.83 6.12 -35.42
CA LYS A 315 16.46 5.87 -36.74
C LYS A 315 17.11 4.49 -36.82
N THR A 316 17.68 4.02 -35.71
CA THR A 316 18.38 2.74 -35.65
C THR A 316 17.41 1.56 -35.70
N TYR A 317 16.32 1.61 -34.94
CA TYR A 317 15.44 0.45 -34.71
C TYR A 317 14.17 0.44 -35.55
N GLU A 318 13.70 1.57 -36.09
CA GLU A 318 12.42 1.67 -36.82
C GLU A 318 12.19 0.53 -37.84
N ARG A 319 13.24 0.14 -38.58
CA ARG A 319 13.18 -0.93 -39.58
C ARG A 319 13.80 -2.26 -39.13
N LYS A 320 14.48 -2.30 -38.00
CA LYS A 320 15.26 -3.46 -37.53
C LYS A 320 14.56 -4.23 -36.42
N ASP A 321 13.94 -3.51 -35.50
CA ASP A 321 13.41 -4.08 -34.26
C ASP A 321 12.18 -3.27 -33.82
N VAL A 322 11.00 -3.85 -34.02
CA VAL A 322 9.72 -3.19 -33.72
C VAL A 322 9.56 -3.00 -32.21
N ASP A 323 10.01 -3.95 -31.41
CA ASP A 323 9.87 -3.90 -29.96
C ASP A 323 10.72 -2.78 -29.38
N LEU A 324 12.01 -2.72 -29.70
CA LEU A 324 12.89 -1.64 -29.24
C LEU A 324 12.47 -0.27 -29.78
N TYR A 325 12.04 -0.21 -31.05
CA TYR A 325 11.47 1.02 -31.60
C TYR A 325 10.28 1.51 -30.78
N LEU A 326 9.33 0.63 -30.46
CA LEU A 326 8.14 1.00 -29.69
C LEU A 326 8.46 1.39 -28.25
N VAL A 327 9.42 0.73 -27.59
CA VAL A 327 9.91 1.15 -26.27
C VAL A 327 10.40 2.60 -26.32
N VAL A 328 11.25 2.95 -27.28
CA VAL A 328 11.79 4.32 -27.42
C VAL A 328 10.67 5.32 -27.71
N VAL A 329 9.73 4.98 -28.59
CA VAL A 329 8.57 5.84 -28.90
C VAL A 329 7.70 6.08 -27.67
N LEU A 330 7.51 5.08 -26.81
CA LEU A 330 6.76 5.24 -25.57
C LEU A 330 7.51 6.12 -24.56
N GLU A 331 8.83 6.00 -24.46
CA GLU A 331 9.64 6.92 -23.64
C GLU A 331 9.58 8.36 -24.15
N GLN A 332 9.54 8.58 -25.47
CA GLN A 332 9.29 9.91 -26.05
C GLN A 332 7.92 10.46 -25.63
N ALA A 333 6.88 9.61 -25.61
CA ALA A 333 5.57 10.02 -25.12
C ALA A 333 5.58 10.35 -23.61
N PHE A 334 6.34 9.61 -22.79
CA PHE A 334 6.58 9.95 -21.38
C PHE A 334 7.30 11.30 -21.22
N ALA A 335 8.32 11.58 -22.04
CA ALA A 335 9.01 12.85 -22.01
C ALA A 335 8.08 14.02 -22.35
N GLU A 336 7.24 13.90 -23.38
CA GLU A 336 6.23 14.93 -23.70
C GLU A 336 5.19 15.10 -22.57
N TYR A 337 4.77 14.00 -21.94
CA TYR A 337 3.93 14.03 -20.75
C TYR A 337 4.59 14.82 -19.61
N TYR A 338 5.88 14.59 -19.34
CA TYR A 338 6.64 15.29 -18.31
C TYR A 338 6.87 16.77 -18.64
N LYS A 339 7.07 17.11 -19.91
CA LYS A 339 7.12 18.50 -20.42
C LYS A 339 5.73 19.20 -20.42
N ARG A 340 4.67 18.48 -20.03
CA ARG A 340 3.26 18.92 -20.03
C ARG A 340 2.69 19.20 -21.42
N ASN A 341 3.26 18.59 -22.46
CA ASN A 341 2.74 18.62 -23.81
C ASN A 341 1.79 17.44 -24.05
N LEU A 342 0.61 17.50 -23.41
CA LEU A 342 -0.34 16.38 -23.39
C LEU A 342 -0.84 16.01 -24.81
N GLY A 343 -0.96 16.98 -25.71
CA GLY A 343 -1.38 16.75 -27.10
C GLY A 343 -0.39 15.90 -27.87
N ALA A 344 0.91 16.21 -27.77
CA ALA A 344 1.96 15.40 -28.38
C ALA A 344 2.04 14.02 -27.73
N ALA A 345 2.02 13.94 -26.40
CA ALA A 345 2.06 12.68 -25.66
C ALA A 345 0.95 11.71 -26.10
N VAL A 346 -0.32 12.17 -26.17
CA VAL A 346 -1.44 11.35 -26.66
C VAL A 346 -1.24 10.92 -28.11
N THR A 347 -0.75 11.82 -28.96
CA THR A 347 -0.54 11.54 -30.39
C THR A 347 0.49 10.44 -30.60
N ILE A 348 1.61 10.52 -29.89
CA ILE A 348 2.70 9.52 -29.94
C ILE A 348 2.19 8.18 -29.40
N ALA A 349 1.56 8.15 -28.21
CA ALA A 349 1.06 6.92 -27.61
C ALA A 349 -0.01 6.24 -28.48
N LYS A 350 -0.97 6.98 -29.05
CA LYS A 350 -1.94 6.42 -30.01
C LYS A 350 -1.26 5.97 -31.31
N GLY A 351 -0.18 6.63 -31.72
CA GLY A 351 0.68 6.20 -32.81
C GLY A 351 1.29 4.82 -32.55
N ALA A 352 1.82 4.59 -31.35
CA ALA A 352 2.35 3.29 -30.93
C ALA A 352 1.30 2.17 -31.03
N LEU A 353 0.06 2.39 -30.56
CA LEU A 353 -1.03 1.42 -30.71
C LEU A 353 -1.37 1.14 -32.19
N LYS A 354 -1.34 2.17 -33.06
CA LYS A 354 -1.55 1.98 -34.50
C LYS A 354 -0.41 1.17 -35.13
N THR A 355 0.83 1.38 -34.69
CA THR A 355 1.98 0.60 -35.15
C THR A 355 1.87 -0.85 -34.73
N LEU A 356 1.54 -1.14 -33.46
CA LEU A 356 1.30 -2.50 -32.96
C LEU A 356 0.23 -3.25 -33.77
N LYS A 357 -0.81 -2.55 -34.24
CA LYS A 357 -1.84 -3.15 -35.11
C LYS A 357 -1.36 -3.46 -36.52
N LYS A 358 -0.41 -2.69 -37.06
CA LYS A 358 0.08 -2.82 -38.43
C LYS A 358 1.31 -3.70 -38.56
N ARG A 359 2.14 -3.73 -37.52
CA ARG A 359 3.42 -4.43 -37.48
C ARG A 359 3.42 -5.30 -36.22
N PRO A 360 3.28 -6.63 -36.37
CA PRO A 360 3.34 -7.52 -35.22
C PRO A 360 4.72 -7.42 -34.58
N ALA A 361 4.73 -7.35 -33.25
CA ALA A 361 5.91 -7.28 -32.43
C ALA A 361 5.89 -8.48 -31.45
N ASP A 362 7.05 -9.02 -31.06
CA ASP A 362 7.10 -10.23 -30.24
C ASP A 362 6.47 -9.99 -28.85
N ASN A 363 6.51 -8.75 -28.38
CA ASN A 363 6.00 -8.32 -27.08
C ASN A 363 4.73 -7.46 -27.20
N THR A 364 3.89 -7.69 -28.22
CA THR A 364 2.71 -6.87 -28.55
C THR A 364 1.80 -6.61 -27.34
N THR A 365 1.44 -7.64 -26.57
CA THR A 365 0.52 -7.51 -25.43
C THR A 365 1.11 -6.63 -24.33
N MET A 366 2.38 -6.84 -23.98
CA MET A 366 3.10 -6.05 -22.99
C MET A 366 3.19 -4.57 -23.41
N LEU A 367 3.59 -4.31 -24.66
CA LEU A 367 3.70 -2.95 -25.20
C LEU A 367 2.35 -2.24 -25.29
N ALA A 368 1.28 -2.97 -25.60
CA ALA A 368 -0.09 -2.43 -25.52
C ALA A 368 -0.44 -2.04 -24.08
N GLY A 369 -0.16 -2.92 -23.10
CA GLY A 369 -0.32 -2.64 -21.68
C GLY A 369 0.41 -1.38 -21.24
N ARG A 370 1.69 -1.23 -21.64
CA ARG A 370 2.47 -0.01 -21.40
C ARG A 370 1.82 1.23 -21.96
N THR A 371 1.38 1.14 -23.20
CA THR A 371 0.77 2.27 -23.89
C THR A 371 -0.52 2.70 -23.18
N TYR A 372 -1.31 1.74 -22.69
CA TYR A 372 -2.56 2.03 -22.00
C TYR A 372 -2.37 2.66 -20.62
N TYR A 373 -1.43 2.19 -19.78
CA TYR A 373 -1.20 2.88 -18.50
C TYR A 373 -0.63 4.29 -18.71
N LEU A 374 0.17 4.52 -19.76
CA LEU A 374 0.65 5.85 -20.12
C LEU A 374 -0.51 6.75 -20.57
N LEU A 375 -1.40 6.26 -21.43
CA LEU A 375 -2.60 6.99 -21.84
C LEU A 375 -3.48 7.35 -20.63
N SER A 376 -3.62 6.44 -19.68
CA SER A 376 -4.31 6.73 -18.42
C SER A 376 -3.68 7.90 -17.68
N ALA A 377 -2.36 7.89 -17.46
CA ALA A 377 -1.65 8.99 -16.79
C ALA A 377 -1.82 10.33 -17.52
N ILE A 378 -1.80 10.33 -18.86
CA ILE A 378 -2.02 11.55 -19.64
C ILE A 378 -3.47 12.07 -19.48
N TYR A 379 -4.47 11.18 -19.55
CA TYR A 379 -5.87 11.55 -19.37
C TYR A 379 -6.22 11.93 -17.92
N GLN A 380 -5.53 11.36 -16.95
CA GLN A 380 -5.59 11.74 -15.53
C GLN A 380 -5.22 13.22 -15.36
N VAL A 381 -4.08 13.65 -15.90
CA VAL A 381 -3.65 15.06 -15.82
C VAL A 381 -4.61 15.98 -16.59
N ALA A 382 -5.22 15.49 -17.67
CA ALA A 382 -6.27 16.19 -18.40
C ALA A 382 -7.65 16.16 -17.69
N ARG A 383 -7.76 15.56 -16.50
CA ARG A 383 -8.99 15.39 -15.70
C ARG A 383 -10.12 14.64 -16.44
N LYS A 384 -9.77 13.76 -17.37
CA LYS A 384 -10.70 12.88 -18.10
C LYS A 384 -10.77 11.51 -17.43
N TYR A 385 -11.17 11.46 -16.16
CA TYR A 385 -11.07 10.27 -15.31
C TYR A 385 -11.74 9.03 -15.89
N GLY A 386 -12.96 9.14 -16.41
CA GLY A 386 -13.64 7.98 -17.01
C GLY A 386 -12.98 7.41 -18.28
N VAL A 387 -12.12 8.20 -18.96
CA VAL A 387 -11.28 7.68 -20.05
C VAL A 387 -9.99 7.08 -19.50
N ALA A 388 -9.42 7.69 -18.46
CA ALA A 388 -8.23 7.19 -17.79
C ALA A 388 -8.49 5.81 -17.15
N GLU A 389 -9.63 5.62 -16.47
CA GLU A 389 -10.03 4.34 -15.87
C GLU A 389 -10.15 3.23 -16.93
N LYS A 390 -10.82 3.49 -18.06
CA LYS A 390 -10.90 2.52 -19.17
C LYS A 390 -9.53 2.17 -19.74
N CYS A 391 -8.63 3.14 -19.84
CA CYS A 391 -7.25 2.87 -20.23
C CYS A 391 -6.56 1.98 -19.18
N MET A 392 -6.76 2.21 -17.88
CA MET A 392 -6.22 1.32 -16.85
C MET A 392 -6.78 -0.09 -16.92
N GLU A 393 -8.09 -0.27 -17.13
CA GLU A 393 -8.71 -1.58 -17.30
C GLU A 393 -8.03 -2.37 -18.45
N HIS A 394 -7.82 -1.71 -19.60
CA HIS A 394 -7.10 -2.32 -20.71
C HIS A 394 -5.64 -2.63 -20.39
N ALA A 395 -4.95 -1.76 -19.64
CA ALA A 395 -3.58 -2.00 -19.20
C ALA A 395 -3.49 -3.23 -18.29
N GLN A 396 -4.40 -3.35 -17.32
CA GLN A 396 -4.45 -4.47 -16.39
C GLN A 396 -4.80 -5.78 -17.10
N GLN A 397 -5.78 -5.75 -18.00
CA GLN A 397 -6.13 -6.93 -18.80
C GLN A 397 -4.97 -7.40 -19.67
N ALA A 398 -4.20 -6.48 -20.27
CA ALA A 398 -3.04 -6.85 -21.08
C ALA A 398 -1.89 -7.43 -20.24
N LEU A 399 -1.78 -7.03 -18.96
CA LEU A 399 -0.65 -7.41 -18.10
C LEU A 399 -1.00 -8.47 -17.04
N SER A 400 -2.23 -8.99 -17.01
CA SER A 400 -2.68 -9.95 -16.00
C SER A 400 -1.85 -11.24 -15.98
N ASP A 401 -1.48 -11.71 -17.17
CA ASP A 401 -0.79 -12.99 -17.34
C ASP A 401 0.72 -12.81 -17.46
N PHE A 402 1.22 -11.59 -17.29
CA PHE A 402 2.64 -11.25 -17.43
C PHE A 402 3.42 -11.53 -16.13
N GLU A 403 4.72 -11.74 -16.25
CA GLU A 403 5.58 -11.92 -15.09
C GLU A 403 5.54 -10.70 -14.15
N ILE A 404 5.62 -10.97 -12.83
CA ILE A 404 5.75 -9.90 -11.84
C ILE A 404 7.09 -9.21 -12.05
N GLY A 405 7.06 -7.88 -12.13
CA GLY A 405 8.25 -7.07 -12.31
C GLY A 405 7.87 -5.64 -12.70
N GLU A 406 8.74 -5.02 -13.48
CA GLU A 406 8.65 -3.63 -13.91
C GLU A 406 7.27 -3.24 -14.50
N ASP A 407 6.72 -4.02 -15.43
CA ASP A 407 5.47 -3.70 -16.14
C ASP A 407 4.23 -3.77 -15.25
N THR A 408 4.09 -4.87 -14.51
CA THR A 408 2.96 -5.07 -13.61
C THR A 408 3.04 -4.11 -12.42
N GLY A 409 4.25 -3.79 -11.94
CA GLY A 409 4.47 -2.74 -10.93
C GLY A 409 4.09 -1.35 -11.46
N ASN A 410 4.48 -1.01 -12.70
CA ASN A 410 4.07 0.24 -13.36
C ASN A 410 2.54 0.33 -13.49
N ALA A 411 1.85 -0.75 -13.85
CA ALA A 411 0.39 -0.77 -13.93
C ALA A 411 -0.26 -0.49 -12.56
N CYS A 412 0.22 -1.14 -11.50
CA CYS A 412 -0.26 -0.94 -10.13
C CYS A 412 0.00 0.51 -9.66
N TYR A 413 1.20 1.03 -9.90
CA TYR A 413 1.57 2.41 -9.58
C TYR A 413 0.65 3.42 -10.26
N ASN A 414 0.42 3.27 -11.57
CA ASN A 414 -0.43 4.18 -12.33
C ASN A 414 -1.90 4.09 -11.90
N LYS A 415 -2.38 2.90 -11.53
CA LYS A 415 -3.71 2.72 -10.94
C LYS A 415 -3.83 3.49 -9.61
N GLY A 416 -2.91 3.26 -8.68
CA GLY A 416 -2.88 3.97 -7.40
C GLY A 416 -2.77 5.49 -7.58
N SER A 417 -1.96 5.94 -8.54
CA SER A 417 -1.82 7.36 -8.88
C SER A 417 -3.12 7.96 -9.42
N LEU A 418 -3.84 7.26 -10.29
CA LEU A 418 -5.13 7.70 -10.83
C LEU A 418 -6.15 7.90 -9.72
N TYR A 419 -6.35 6.89 -8.88
CA TYR A 419 -7.32 6.97 -7.79
C TYR A 419 -6.93 7.99 -6.72
N THR A 420 -5.63 8.22 -6.49
CA THR A 420 -5.16 9.31 -5.62
C THR A 420 -5.68 10.66 -6.09
N ASP A 421 -5.58 10.94 -7.40
CA ASP A 421 -6.05 12.20 -7.97
C ASP A 421 -7.58 12.29 -7.95
N ILE A 422 -8.30 11.19 -8.17
CA ILE A 422 -9.76 11.17 -8.05
C ILE A 422 -10.15 11.52 -6.61
N ILE A 423 -9.56 10.86 -5.60
CA ILE A 423 -9.81 11.14 -4.18
C ILE A 423 -9.51 12.60 -3.82
N ALA A 424 -8.40 13.15 -4.34
CA ALA A 424 -8.03 14.53 -4.08
C ALA A 424 -9.10 15.52 -4.60
N ASN A 425 -9.82 15.18 -5.67
CA ASN A 425 -10.80 16.06 -6.31
C ASN A 425 -12.27 15.69 -6.01
N ASP A 426 -12.54 14.56 -5.37
CA ASP A 426 -13.88 14.16 -4.93
C ASP A 426 -14.28 14.88 -3.63
N SER A 427 -15.49 15.43 -3.53
CA SER A 427 -15.97 16.04 -2.27
C SER A 427 -16.15 15.01 -1.15
N CYS A 428 -16.49 13.76 -1.47
CA CYS A 428 -16.82 12.71 -0.50
C CYS A 428 -16.26 11.34 -0.95
N PRO A 429 -14.92 11.18 -1.01
CA PRO A 429 -14.32 9.92 -1.41
C PRO A 429 -14.67 8.81 -0.40
N SER A 430 -15.01 7.63 -0.91
CA SER A 430 -15.30 6.47 -0.07
C SER A 430 -14.02 5.85 0.52
N ASP A 431 -14.13 5.25 1.71
CA ASP A 431 -13.00 4.54 2.35
C ASP A 431 -12.43 3.43 1.45
N ARG A 432 -13.30 2.75 0.68
CA ARG A 432 -12.89 1.74 -0.29
C ARG A 432 -11.89 2.28 -1.33
N MET A 433 -12.00 3.55 -1.72
CA MET A 433 -11.06 4.16 -2.66
C MET A 433 -9.69 4.38 -2.02
N PHE A 434 -9.64 4.72 -0.73
CA PHE A 434 -8.37 4.82 0.00
C PHE A 434 -7.70 3.46 0.11
N ASP A 435 -8.47 2.41 0.42
CA ASP A 435 -7.96 1.03 0.45
C ASP A 435 -7.41 0.61 -0.92
N GLU A 436 -8.13 0.89 -2.00
CA GLU A 436 -7.72 0.59 -3.37
C GLU A 436 -6.41 1.30 -3.77
N VAL A 437 -6.26 2.58 -3.38
CA VAL A 437 -5.04 3.35 -3.60
C VAL A 437 -3.86 2.75 -2.85
N ARG A 438 -4.06 2.44 -1.56
CA ARG A 438 -3.02 1.84 -0.72
C ARG A 438 -2.60 0.48 -1.28
N GLU A 439 -3.55 -0.42 -1.52
CA GLU A 439 -3.28 -1.76 -2.05
C GLU A 439 -2.54 -1.68 -3.40
N SER A 440 -2.99 -0.80 -4.31
CA SER A 440 -2.34 -0.63 -5.61
C SER A 440 -0.88 -0.15 -5.48
N LEU A 441 -0.59 0.77 -4.56
CA LEU A 441 0.77 1.29 -4.38
C LEU A 441 1.67 0.32 -3.61
N GLU A 442 1.14 -0.41 -2.63
CA GLU A 442 1.85 -1.49 -1.93
C GLU A 442 2.17 -2.66 -2.88
N LEU A 443 1.23 -3.04 -3.75
CA LEU A 443 1.47 -4.01 -4.81
C LEU A 443 2.55 -3.53 -5.78
N ALA A 444 2.56 -2.25 -6.16
CA ALA A 444 3.62 -1.69 -7.01
C ALA A 444 5.01 -1.83 -6.36
N ILE A 445 5.13 -1.52 -5.06
CA ILE A 445 6.38 -1.71 -4.29
C ILE A 445 6.78 -3.19 -4.35
N CYS A 446 5.87 -4.10 -4.02
CA CYS A 446 6.22 -5.51 -3.99
C CYS A 446 6.63 -6.06 -5.36
N HIS A 447 5.94 -5.65 -6.43
CA HIS A 447 6.29 -6.06 -7.79
C HIS A 447 7.69 -5.59 -8.18
N TRP A 448 8.07 -4.36 -7.84
CA TRP A 448 9.40 -3.84 -8.12
C TRP A 448 10.50 -4.36 -7.19
N CYS A 449 10.17 -4.82 -5.98
CA CYS A 449 11.12 -5.56 -5.14
C CYS A 449 11.45 -6.94 -5.72
N LYS A 450 10.51 -7.56 -6.44
CA LYS A 450 10.72 -8.86 -7.10
C LYS A 450 11.29 -8.75 -8.51
N ASP A 451 11.33 -7.55 -9.07
CA ASP A 451 11.89 -7.34 -10.40
C ASP A 451 13.39 -7.65 -10.40
N PRO A 452 13.93 -8.45 -11.34
CA PRO A 452 15.34 -8.81 -11.38
C PRO A 452 16.29 -7.62 -11.52
N SER A 453 15.81 -6.48 -12.03
CA SER A 453 16.62 -5.25 -12.09
C SER A 453 16.71 -4.54 -10.73
N GLY A 454 15.84 -4.91 -9.77
CA GLY A 454 15.78 -4.33 -8.43
C GLY A 454 15.67 -2.81 -8.46
N CYS A 455 14.96 -2.25 -9.46
CA CYS A 455 15.04 -0.82 -9.79
C CYS A 455 14.66 0.06 -8.59
N VAL A 456 15.69 0.52 -7.87
CA VAL A 456 15.55 1.33 -6.65
C VAL A 456 14.81 2.63 -6.94
N ALA A 457 14.94 3.17 -8.17
CA ALA A 457 14.22 4.36 -8.61
C ALA A 457 12.70 4.15 -8.61
N HIS A 458 12.23 2.99 -9.03
CA HIS A 458 10.81 2.67 -9.00
C HIS A 458 10.28 2.53 -7.56
N GLN A 459 11.02 1.84 -6.69
CA GLN A 459 10.66 1.71 -5.28
C GLN A 459 10.54 3.08 -4.58
N ARG A 460 11.51 4.00 -4.81
CA ARG A 460 11.44 5.39 -4.32
C ARG A 460 10.17 6.08 -4.76
N ARG A 461 9.85 5.95 -6.05
CA ARG A 461 8.68 6.58 -6.67
C ARG A 461 7.38 6.07 -6.04
N ALA A 462 7.25 4.75 -5.80
CA ALA A 462 6.07 4.21 -5.13
C ALA A 462 5.96 4.62 -3.66
N HIS A 463 7.03 4.52 -2.86
CA HIS A 463 6.97 4.97 -1.45
C HIS A 463 6.62 6.44 -1.32
N THR A 464 7.21 7.30 -2.18
CA THR A 464 6.90 8.72 -2.21
C THR A 464 5.43 8.96 -2.57
N LYS A 465 4.90 8.25 -3.59
CA LYS A 465 3.48 8.38 -3.99
C LYS A 465 2.53 7.82 -2.94
N LEU A 466 2.87 6.72 -2.27
CA LEU A 466 2.10 6.13 -1.17
C LEU A 466 1.98 7.13 -0.02
N ALA A 467 3.10 7.73 0.41
CA ALA A 467 3.08 8.76 1.44
C ALA A 467 2.22 9.97 1.02
N SER A 468 2.41 10.49 -0.19
CA SER A 468 1.60 11.61 -0.73
C SER A 468 0.10 11.28 -0.76
N ALA A 469 -0.27 10.07 -1.19
CA ALA A 469 -1.65 9.61 -1.23
C ALA A 469 -2.29 9.50 0.16
N LEU A 470 -1.56 8.96 1.13
CA LEU A 470 -2.02 8.82 2.52
C LEU A 470 -2.19 10.17 3.22
N LEU A 471 -1.39 11.18 2.85
CA LEU A 471 -1.45 12.53 3.42
C LEU A 471 -2.57 13.39 2.79
N VAL A 472 -3.07 13.03 1.60
CA VAL A 472 -4.18 13.69 0.91
C VAL A 472 -3.97 15.20 0.77
N CYS A 473 -2.78 15.62 0.36
CA CYS A 473 -2.37 17.04 0.34
C CYS A 473 -2.28 17.64 -1.08
N ASP A 474 -2.62 16.87 -2.11
CA ASP A 474 -2.47 17.25 -3.53
C ASP A 474 -3.53 18.26 -4.03
N SER A 475 -4.56 18.55 -3.23
CA SER A 475 -5.57 19.56 -3.54
C SER A 475 -5.90 20.41 -2.30
N GLN A 476 -6.55 21.55 -2.54
CA GLN A 476 -7.06 22.40 -1.45
C GLN A 476 -8.14 21.65 -0.64
N GLN A 477 -9.03 20.91 -1.31
CA GLN A 477 -10.03 20.08 -0.63
C GLN A 477 -9.37 19.01 0.23
N GLY A 478 -8.36 18.31 -0.29
CA GLY A 478 -7.62 17.30 0.45
C GLY A 478 -6.97 17.86 1.72
N ARG A 479 -6.31 19.02 1.62
CA ARG A 479 -5.69 19.70 2.78
C ARG A 479 -6.69 20.15 3.83
N ALA A 480 -7.91 20.49 3.42
CA ALA A 480 -8.98 20.87 4.33
C ALA A 480 -9.59 19.66 5.06
N ARG A 481 -9.48 18.44 4.50
CA ARG A 481 -9.97 17.21 5.15
C ARG A 481 -9.07 16.80 6.31
N SER A 482 -9.69 16.22 7.34
CA SER A 482 -8.98 15.47 8.37
C SER A 482 -8.45 14.15 7.79
N VAL A 483 -7.24 13.76 8.21
CA VAL A 483 -6.63 12.48 7.83
C VAL A 483 -6.48 11.63 9.08
N ASN A 484 -6.72 10.33 8.95
CA ASN A 484 -6.54 9.38 10.05
C ASN A 484 -5.07 9.40 10.53
N PRO A 485 -4.80 9.54 11.84
CA PRO A 485 -3.44 9.51 12.38
C PRO A 485 -2.62 8.27 11.95
N ARG A 486 -3.27 7.11 11.77
CA ARG A 486 -2.61 5.90 11.27
C ARG A 486 -2.06 6.08 9.84
N ASN A 487 -2.76 6.83 8.99
CA ASN A 487 -2.29 7.12 7.64
C ASN A 487 -1.10 8.09 7.65
N VAL A 488 -1.10 9.06 8.56
CA VAL A 488 0.04 9.96 8.77
C VAL A 488 1.29 9.17 9.22
N GLU A 489 1.12 8.23 10.14
CA GLU A 489 2.20 7.34 10.58
C GLU A 489 2.73 6.47 9.43
N ALA A 490 1.85 5.82 8.66
CA ALA A 490 2.24 5.00 7.52
C ALA A 490 2.94 5.83 6.42
N ALA A 491 2.50 7.07 6.18
CA ALA A 491 3.18 8.01 5.29
C ALA A 491 4.58 8.36 5.81
N ARG A 492 4.72 8.65 7.12
CA ARG A 492 6.01 8.92 7.75
C ARG A 492 6.97 7.74 7.59
N LYS A 493 6.50 6.50 7.83
CA LYS A 493 7.30 5.29 7.64
C LYS A 493 7.80 5.16 6.20
N SER A 494 6.95 5.42 5.21
CA SER A 494 7.34 5.38 3.79
C SER A 494 8.37 6.46 3.43
N ILE A 495 8.22 7.69 3.95
CA ILE A 495 9.19 8.77 3.78
C ILE A 495 10.54 8.37 4.41
N GLU A 496 10.51 7.75 5.58
CA GLU A 496 11.71 7.35 6.31
C GLU A 496 12.46 6.19 5.61
N THR A 497 11.73 5.21 5.06
CA THR A 497 12.32 4.17 4.18
C THR A 497 13.05 4.81 3.01
N VAL A 498 12.44 5.79 2.34
CA VAL A 498 13.10 6.49 1.23
C VAL A 498 14.35 7.23 1.71
N ARG A 499 14.30 7.91 2.87
CA ARG A 499 15.42 8.67 3.42
C ARG A 499 16.60 7.78 3.83
N LYS A 500 16.34 6.66 4.50
CA LYS A 500 17.36 5.76 5.05
C LYS A 500 17.93 4.79 4.02
N GLU A 501 17.06 4.19 3.21
CA GLU A 501 17.41 3.03 2.39
C GLU A 501 17.49 3.38 0.90
N LEU A 502 16.67 4.33 0.46
CA LEU A 502 16.49 4.61 -0.97
C LEU A 502 16.92 6.02 -1.38
N TRP A 503 17.71 6.75 -0.58
CA TRP A 503 18.07 8.13 -0.91
C TRP A 503 19.17 8.23 -1.97
N GLN A 504 20.14 7.31 -1.94
CA GLN A 504 21.38 7.42 -2.71
C GLN A 504 21.15 7.43 -4.22
N GLY A 505 21.63 8.47 -4.92
CA GLY A 505 21.42 8.61 -6.36
C GLY A 505 19.98 8.93 -6.76
N MET A 506 19.20 9.57 -5.87
CA MET A 506 17.85 10.04 -6.21
C MET A 506 17.94 11.13 -7.29
N PRO A 507 17.28 10.94 -8.45
CA PRO A 507 17.34 11.95 -9.51
C PRO A 507 16.59 13.21 -9.10
N LYS A 508 16.95 14.35 -9.71
CA LYS A 508 16.46 15.68 -9.32
C LYS A 508 14.94 15.79 -9.27
N ARG A 509 14.22 15.20 -10.23
CA ARG A 509 12.76 15.21 -10.22
C ARG A 509 12.18 14.36 -9.09
N GLY A 510 12.73 13.16 -8.87
CA GLY A 510 12.39 12.33 -7.71
C GLY A 510 12.58 13.09 -6.40
N ARG A 511 13.67 13.85 -6.28
CA ARG A 511 13.94 14.70 -5.12
C ARG A 511 12.93 15.83 -4.96
N CYS A 512 12.51 16.48 -6.05
CA CYS A 512 11.41 17.46 -6.00
C CYS A 512 10.14 16.85 -5.39
N ARG A 513 9.72 15.69 -5.89
CA ARG A 513 8.51 14.99 -5.41
C ARG A 513 8.63 14.54 -3.95
N PHE A 514 9.81 14.09 -3.56
CA PHE A 514 10.09 13.75 -2.16
C PHE A 514 9.96 14.97 -1.25
N LEU A 515 10.59 16.09 -1.60
CA LEU A 515 10.49 17.36 -0.84
C LEU A 515 9.05 17.87 -0.73
N LEU A 516 8.24 17.77 -1.80
CA LEU A 516 6.82 18.09 -1.77
C LEU A 516 6.06 17.20 -0.77
N THR A 517 6.43 15.91 -0.70
CA THR A 517 5.81 14.95 0.21
C THR A 517 6.24 15.19 1.67
N GLU A 518 7.50 15.57 1.92
CA GLU A 518 7.95 16.03 3.24
C GLU A 518 7.21 17.29 3.69
N SER A 519 7.04 18.26 2.77
CA SER A 519 6.25 19.46 3.02
C SER A 519 4.82 19.10 3.46
N ASP A 520 4.22 18.10 2.83
CA ASP A 520 2.87 17.62 3.15
C ASP A 520 2.80 16.93 4.51
N LEU A 521 3.82 16.15 4.89
CA LEU A 521 3.92 15.55 6.22
C LEU A 521 3.98 16.64 7.29
N TYR A 522 4.90 17.60 7.15
CA TYR A 522 5.03 18.69 8.12
C TYR A 522 3.77 19.55 8.20
N TYR A 523 3.05 19.73 7.08
CA TYR A 523 1.74 20.40 7.10
C TYR A 523 0.74 19.66 7.99
N ARG A 524 0.66 18.32 7.89
CA ARG A 524 -0.25 17.50 8.72
C ARG A 524 0.16 17.49 10.19
N GLU A 525 1.45 17.59 10.47
CA GLU A 525 2.01 17.72 11.82
C GLU A 525 1.95 19.14 12.38
N LYS A 526 1.35 20.10 11.64
CA LYS A 526 1.25 21.52 11.99
C LYS A 526 2.61 22.24 12.11
N GLY A 527 3.68 21.65 11.58
CA GLY A 527 5.01 22.24 11.42
C GLY A 527 5.08 23.15 10.20
N TYR A 528 4.30 24.23 10.17
CA TYR A 528 4.11 25.05 8.97
C TYR A 528 5.40 25.72 8.44
N THR A 529 6.33 26.08 9.31
CA THR A 529 7.63 26.66 8.91
C THR A 529 8.46 25.65 8.10
N LEU A 530 8.64 24.43 8.63
CA LEU A 530 9.35 23.35 7.93
C LEU A 530 8.61 22.94 6.64
N SER A 531 7.27 22.91 6.69
CA SER A 531 6.45 22.66 5.49
C SER A 531 6.74 23.69 4.39
N GLN A 532 6.85 24.97 4.74
CA GLN A 532 7.17 26.06 3.82
C GLN A 532 8.59 25.94 3.26
N GLU A 533 9.58 25.70 4.12
CA GLU A 533 10.98 25.51 3.70
C GLU A 533 11.11 24.40 2.66
N LYS A 534 10.47 23.25 2.90
CA LYS A 534 10.49 22.11 1.97
C LYS A 534 9.80 22.40 0.64
N ALA A 535 8.68 23.12 0.67
CA ALA A 535 8.01 23.55 -0.56
C ALA A 535 8.85 24.58 -1.35
N GLN A 536 9.60 25.46 -0.67
CA GLN A 536 10.52 26.40 -1.32
C GLN A 536 11.74 25.69 -1.94
N GLU A 537 12.34 24.72 -1.24
CA GLU A 537 13.43 23.88 -1.76
C GLU A 537 12.97 23.14 -3.03
N ALA A 538 11.77 22.53 -2.99
CA ALA A 538 11.17 21.87 -4.15
C ALA A 538 10.93 22.83 -5.32
N ARG A 539 10.42 24.04 -5.05
CA ARG A 539 10.18 25.05 -6.09
C ARG A 539 11.48 25.47 -6.78
N HIS A 540 12.52 25.79 -6.00
CA HIS A 540 13.81 26.22 -6.53
C HIS A 540 14.43 25.12 -7.41
N LEU A 541 14.45 23.88 -6.93
CA LEU A 541 14.98 22.75 -7.69
C LEU A 541 14.19 22.50 -8.98
N ALA A 542 12.85 22.61 -8.93
CA ALA A 542 12.00 22.46 -10.10
C ALA A 542 12.22 23.59 -11.14
N GLU A 543 12.45 24.83 -10.68
CA GLU A 543 12.79 25.97 -11.53
C GLU A 543 14.15 25.77 -12.24
N GLU A 544 15.18 25.40 -11.49
CA GLU A 544 16.52 25.15 -12.01
C GLU A 544 16.54 24.06 -13.10
N CYS A 545 15.71 23.03 -12.94
CA CYS A 545 15.67 21.88 -13.85
C CYS A 545 14.57 21.98 -14.94
N GLY A 546 13.76 23.03 -14.92
CA GLY A 546 12.63 23.20 -15.86
C GLY A 546 11.47 22.22 -15.66
N PHE A 547 11.30 21.66 -14.46
CA PHE A 547 10.19 20.75 -14.11
C PHE A 547 8.89 21.53 -13.84
N LYS A 548 8.20 21.93 -14.91
CA LYS A 548 6.99 22.77 -14.82
C LYS A 548 5.89 22.18 -13.92
N LEU A 549 5.68 20.86 -13.97
CA LEU A 549 4.63 20.21 -13.18
C LEU A 549 4.94 20.29 -11.67
N GLU A 550 6.15 19.90 -11.28
CA GLU A 550 6.58 19.94 -9.88
C GLU A 550 6.69 21.38 -9.35
N LYS A 551 7.03 22.35 -10.21
CA LYS A 551 6.97 23.77 -9.86
C LYS A 551 5.55 24.21 -9.51
N ASP A 552 4.56 23.94 -10.37
CA ASP A 552 3.16 24.30 -10.11
C ASP A 552 2.67 23.67 -8.79
N MET A 553 3.05 22.42 -8.53
CA MET A 553 2.72 21.71 -7.28
C MET A 553 3.34 22.38 -6.03
N ALA A 554 4.56 22.90 -6.14
CA ALA A 554 5.25 23.60 -5.06
C ALA A 554 4.62 24.98 -4.79
N GLU A 555 4.29 25.74 -5.83
CA GLU A 555 3.63 27.03 -5.72
C GLU A 555 2.25 26.91 -5.06
N GLN A 556 1.48 25.89 -5.43
CA GLN A 556 0.19 25.60 -4.81
C GLN A 556 0.32 25.33 -3.30
N ARG A 557 1.35 24.58 -2.87
CA ARG A 557 1.66 24.33 -1.45
C ARG A 557 1.96 25.64 -0.70
N LEU A 558 2.80 26.49 -1.27
CA LEU A 558 3.17 27.77 -0.68
C LEU A 558 1.97 28.72 -0.54
N LEU A 559 1.10 28.77 -1.56
CA LEU A 559 -0.11 29.57 -1.51
C LEU A 559 -1.07 29.11 -0.39
N ASN A 560 -1.23 27.79 -0.22
CA ASN A 560 -2.05 27.23 0.85
C ASN A 560 -1.49 27.54 2.25
N LEU A 561 -0.17 27.43 2.42
CA LEU A 561 0.51 27.72 3.69
C LEU A 561 0.38 29.20 4.11
N ALA A 562 0.43 30.12 3.15
CA ALA A 562 0.23 31.54 3.41
C ALA A 562 -1.18 31.85 3.96
N GLY A 563 -2.19 31.02 3.64
CA GLY A 563 -3.52 31.10 4.23
C GLY A 563 -3.55 30.67 5.70
N CYS A 564 -2.83 29.61 6.06
CA CYS A 564 -2.76 29.07 7.43
C CYS A 564 -2.00 29.99 8.40
N GLN A 565 -0.98 30.71 7.92
CA GLN A 565 -0.21 31.65 8.74
C GLN A 565 -1.02 32.91 9.13
N ARG A 566 -2.06 33.29 8.37
CA ARG A 566 -2.94 34.43 8.70
C ARG A 566 -3.97 34.11 9.79
N SER A 567 -4.26 32.84 10.03
CA SER A 567 -5.19 32.38 11.07
C SER A 567 -4.52 32.14 12.44
N ILE A 568 -3.21 32.27 12.53
CA ILE A 568 -2.49 32.21 13.80
C ILE A 568 -2.48 33.64 14.35
N PRO A 569 -3.13 33.94 15.49
CA PRO A 569 -2.96 35.24 16.13
C PRO A 569 -1.47 35.41 16.40
N THR A 570 -0.91 36.49 15.89
CA THR A 570 0.51 36.83 15.97
C THR A 570 0.85 37.03 17.44
N ARG A 571 1.11 35.94 18.17
CA ARG A 571 1.71 36.04 19.50
C ARG A 571 3.18 36.35 19.24
N THR A 572 3.48 37.59 19.58
CA THR A 572 4.61 38.40 19.15
C THR A 572 5.94 37.65 19.30
N THR A 573 6.64 37.47 18.18
CA THR A 573 8.05 37.05 18.10
C THR A 573 8.99 37.94 18.93
N SER A 574 8.51 39.10 19.40
CA SER A 574 9.18 39.99 20.36
C SER A 574 9.34 39.40 21.76
N GLN A 575 8.50 38.44 22.20
CA GLN A 575 8.59 37.92 23.57
C GLN A 575 9.66 36.81 23.71
N LEU A 576 9.94 36.05 22.64
CA LEU A 576 11.00 35.04 22.64
C LEU A 576 12.40 35.63 22.47
N LEU A 577 12.54 36.72 21.69
CA LEU A 577 13.83 37.43 21.56
C LEU A 577 14.24 38.13 22.87
N ASN A 578 13.28 38.63 23.66
CA ASN A 578 13.58 39.22 24.96
C ASN A 578 13.93 38.16 26.02
N ALA A 579 13.37 36.95 25.93
CA ALA A 579 13.72 35.85 26.85
C ALA A 579 15.14 35.31 26.61
N VAL A 580 15.61 35.31 25.35
CA VAL A 580 16.99 34.92 25.02
C VAL A 580 17.98 36.02 25.39
N ALA A 581 17.64 37.30 25.18
CA ALA A 581 18.50 38.43 25.57
C ALA A 581 18.66 38.59 27.10
N LEU A 582 17.66 38.17 27.89
CA LEU A 582 17.75 38.19 29.37
C LEU A 582 18.58 37.01 29.91
N ALA A 583 18.59 35.85 29.24
CA ALA A 583 19.36 34.69 29.66
C ALA A 583 20.90 34.87 29.50
N ASP A 584 21.33 35.60 28.47
CA ASP A 584 22.76 35.91 28.24
C ASP A 584 23.33 36.95 29.21
N SER A 585 22.49 37.74 29.87
CA SER A 585 22.93 38.75 30.84
C SER A 585 23.28 38.19 32.24
N THR A 586 22.97 36.91 32.50
CA THR A 586 23.14 36.27 33.82
C THR A 586 24.42 35.43 33.98
N LEU A 587 25.28 35.32 32.96
CA LEU A 587 26.50 34.48 33.00
C LEU A 587 27.84 35.23 32.89
N GLY A 588 27.82 36.56 32.94
CA GLY A 588 29.03 37.37 32.76
C GLY A 588 29.36 38.31 33.92
N SER A 589 29.58 37.82 35.13
CA SER A 589 30.21 38.63 36.20
C SER A 589 30.89 37.79 37.27
N SER A 590 32.12 37.34 37.00
CA SER A 590 33.17 37.18 38.02
C SER A 590 34.50 36.84 37.34
N MET A 591 35.41 37.81 37.26
CA MET A 591 36.79 37.67 37.71
C MET A 591 37.50 39.00 37.50
N ALA A 592 38.03 39.50 38.61
CA ALA A 592 38.66 40.79 38.77
C ALA A 592 40.00 40.89 38.04
N SER A 593 40.36 42.14 37.73
CA SER A 593 41.66 42.63 37.26
C SER A 593 42.83 42.21 38.15
N PRO A 594 44.06 42.41 37.66
CA PRO A 594 44.79 43.55 38.21
C PRO A 594 45.46 44.46 37.17
N GLN A 595 45.45 45.75 37.50
CA GLN A 595 46.33 46.83 37.04
C GLN A 595 47.81 46.45 37.29
N ASP A 596 48.86 47.01 36.67
CA ASP A 596 49.03 48.33 36.07
C ASP A 596 50.38 48.39 35.32
N THR A 597 50.55 49.44 34.50
CA THR A 597 51.81 50.07 34.02
C THR A 597 52.68 49.25 33.05
N SER A 598 53.27 49.77 31.96
CA SER A 598 53.53 51.11 31.42
C SER A 598 54.17 50.96 30.02
N SER A 599 53.98 51.97 29.13
CA SER A 599 54.90 52.40 28.01
C SER A 599 55.28 51.35 26.94
N GLU A 600 55.47 51.60 25.65
CA GLU A 600 55.84 52.76 24.84
C GLU A 600 55.74 52.34 23.35
N GLN A 601 55.36 53.28 22.48
CA GLN A 601 55.87 53.55 21.12
C GLN A 601 56.22 52.46 20.06
N HIS A 602 55.78 52.80 18.83
CA HIS A 602 56.40 52.61 17.50
C HIS A 602 56.57 51.21 16.88
N SER A 603 55.69 50.88 15.93
CA SER A 603 55.91 50.88 14.45
C SER A 603 54.84 50.09 13.73
#